data_AF-A0A7S0F0F2-F1
#
_entry.id   AF-A0A7S0F0F2-F1
#
_cell.length_a   1.000
_cell.length_b   1.000
_cell.length_c   1.000
_cell.angle_alpha   90.00
_cell.angle_beta   90.00
_cell.angle_gamma   90.00
#
_symmetry.space_group_name_H-M   'P 1'
#
loop_
_entity.id
_entity.type
_entity.pdbx_description
1 polymer ?
#
loop_
_entity_poly.entity_id
_entity_poly.type
_entity_poly.pdbx_seq_one_letter_code
_entity_poly.pdbx_strand_id
1 'polypeptide(L)'
;SLLTPPTPAAPRRALDVASELFRRVGGSTAANTPVVAAVKADLLQTLAEFGVPARGLTPLAREQVETLCTQLEAYNPTPRAATSGVAALEGDWCVRYSDAPPPSNGMLGPFAGDARQIVDATASTYENRLDLGPLTVSLLASFTARDDSSLRVRFDTLTPSLFGVGPPPIRFPEGTERTWLLTYTDADTRIVRAGVDGGRSAARELGLIDADAGQAADAYVFVLTRNPARPPALAAAAGRGR
;
A
#
# COMPACT_ATOMS: atom_id res chain seq x y z
N SER A 1 27.10 -41.80 23.23
CA SER A 1 25.70 -41.50 22.86
C SER A 1 25.25 -40.25 23.58
N LEU A 2 25.18 -39.13 22.87
CA LEU A 2 24.73 -37.84 23.39
C LEU A 2 23.34 -37.55 22.83
N LEU A 3 22.44 -37.20 23.74
CA LEU A 3 21.03 -36.87 23.52
C LEU A 3 20.91 -35.56 22.74
N THR A 4 20.24 -35.60 21.59
CA THR A 4 19.77 -34.42 20.86
C THR A 4 18.48 -33.92 21.50
N PRO A 5 18.31 -32.61 21.78
CA PRO A 5 17.03 -32.09 22.27
C PRO A 5 15.95 -32.10 21.16
N PRO A 6 14.66 -32.20 21.52
CA PRO A 6 13.58 -32.19 20.53
C PRO A 6 13.41 -30.81 19.89
N THR A 7 13.27 -30.81 18.56
CA THR A 7 12.92 -29.66 17.72
C THR A 7 11.60 -29.05 18.17
N PRO A 8 11.49 -27.72 18.36
CA PRO A 8 10.21 -27.09 18.66
C PRO A 8 9.27 -27.21 17.45
N ALA A 9 8.09 -27.78 17.68
CA ALA A 9 7.03 -27.88 16.68
C ALA A 9 6.51 -26.49 16.30
N ALA A 10 6.37 -26.25 15.00
CA ALA A 10 6.11 -24.93 14.42
C ALA A 10 4.71 -24.36 14.77
N PRO A 11 4.59 -23.03 14.99
CA PRO A 11 3.32 -22.32 15.14
C PRO A 11 2.44 -22.28 13.87
N ARG A 12 2.91 -22.84 12.75
CA ARG A 12 2.26 -22.79 11.43
C ARG A 12 0.94 -23.58 11.34
N ARG A 13 0.74 -24.61 12.17
CA ARG A 13 -0.45 -25.49 12.07
C ARG A 13 -1.77 -24.85 12.51
N ALA A 14 -1.77 -23.83 13.38
CA ALA A 14 -3.00 -23.19 13.83
C ALA A 14 -3.55 -22.19 12.79
N LEU A 15 -2.66 -21.47 12.10
CA LEU A 15 -2.99 -20.50 11.06
C LEU A 15 -3.50 -21.17 9.77
N ASP A 16 -2.96 -22.33 9.42
CA ASP A 16 -3.42 -23.12 8.27
C ASP A 16 -4.85 -23.65 8.47
N VAL A 17 -5.21 -24.02 9.71
CA VAL A 17 -6.55 -24.53 10.05
C VAL A 17 -7.59 -23.41 10.04
N ALA A 18 -7.26 -22.21 10.53
CA ALA A 18 -8.13 -21.04 10.43
C ALA A 18 -8.39 -20.69 8.95
N SER A 19 -7.33 -20.58 8.15
CA SER A 19 -7.42 -20.25 6.72
C SER A 19 -8.24 -21.28 5.92
N GLU A 20 -8.12 -22.57 6.26
CA GLU A 20 -8.86 -23.67 5.63
C GLU A 20 -10.34 -23.70 6.05
N LEU A 21 -10.66 -23.36 7.30
CA LEU A 21 -12.03 -23.21 7.78
C LEU A 21 -12.72 -21.99 7.15
N PHE A 22 -11.99 -20.88 6.97
CA PHE A 22 -12.49 -19.67 6.32
C PHE A 22 -12.80 -19.88 4.83
N ARG A 23 -11.99 -20.66 4.12
CA ARG A 23 -12.23 -21.01 2.71
C ARG A 23 -13.49 -21.86 2.50
N ARG A 24 -13.91 -22.61 3.53
CA ARG A 24 -15.10 -23.49 3.49
C ARG A 24 -16.39 -22.78 3.92
N VAL A 25 -16.28 -21.73 4.73
CA VAL A 25 -17.42 -20.87 5.09
C VAL A 25 -17.40 -19.68 4.13
N GLY A 26 -17.84 -19.90 2.89
CA GLY A 26 -18.12 -18.85 1.91
C GLY A 26 -19.29 -17.97 2.38
N GLY A 27 -19.10 -17.25 3.48
CA GLY A 27 -20.02 -16.27 4.01
C GLY A 27 -19.97 -15.04 3.12
N SER A 28 -21.15 -14.63 2.65
CA SER A 28 -21.34 -13.37 1.93
C SER A 28 -20.57 -12.23 2.59
N THR A 29 -19.85 -11.42 1.80
CA THR A 29 -19.11 -10.22 2.25
C THR A 29 -19.94 -9.32 3.17
N ALA A 30 -21.27 -9.32 3.03
CA ALA A 30 -22.18 -8.58 3.89
C ALA A 30 -22.19 -9.07 5.36
N ALA A 31 -22.06 -10.39 5.61
CA ALA A 31 -22.11 -10.96 6.95
C ALA A 31 -20.89 -10.61 7.80
N ASN A 32 -19.74 -10.35 7.16
CA ASN A 32 -18.49 -10.01 7.84
C ASN A 32 -18.31 -8.50 8.05
N THR A 33 -19.24 -7.66 7.59
CA THR A 33 -19.13 -6.19 7.66
C THR A 33 -18.80 -5.66 9.06
N PRO A 34 -19.45 -6.11 10.16
CA PRO A 34 -19.13 -5.62 11.51
C PRO A 34 -17.72 -6.02 11.95
N VAL A 35 -17.27 -7.23 11.59
CA VAL A 35 -15.92 -7.73 11.90
C VAL A 35 -14.88 -6.93 11.14
N VAL A 36 -15.08 -6.73 9.83
CA VAL A 36 -14.17 -5.92 9.00
C VAL A 36 -14.08 -4.49 9.54
N ALA A 37 -15.22 -3.88 9.91
CA ALA A 37 -15.23 -2.53 10.48
C ALA A 37 -14.45 -2.45 11.80
N ALA A 38 -14.58 -3.45 12.68
CA ALA A 38 -13.83 -3.52 13.93
C ALA A 38 -12.32 -3.65 13.69
N VAL A 39 -11.90 -4.56 12.81
CA VAL A 39 -10.47 -4.75 12.46
C VAL A 39 -9.88 -3.49 11.83
N LYS A 40 -10.64 -2.79 10.94
CA LYS A 40 -10.22 -1.49 10.40
C LYS A 40 -10.07 -0.44 11.48
N ALA A 41 -11.01 -0.36 12.42
CA ALA A 41 -10.94 0.59 13.52
C ALA A 41 -9.72 0.34 14.40
N ASP A 42 -9.46 -0.92 14.77
CA ASP A 42 -8.30 -1.31 15.58
C ASP A 42 -6.98 -1.00 14.85
N LEU A 43 -6.91 -1.26 13.54
CA LEU A 43 -5.73 -0.92 12.73
C LEU A 43 -5.47 0.58 12.73
N LEU A 44 -6.49 1.39 12.43
CA LEU A 44 -6.34 2.85 12.37
C LEU A 44 -6.06 3.46 13.74
N GLN A 45 -6.64 2.91 14.81
CA GLN A 45 -6.35 3.31 16.18
C GLN A 45 -4.90 3.00 16.56
N THR A 46 -4.43 1.79 16.26
CA THR A 46 -3.03 1.38 16.51
C THR A 46 -2.06 2.32 15.79
N LEU A 47 -2.33 2.65 14.52
CA LEU A 47 -1.49 3.55 13.73
C LEU A 47 -1.51 5.00 14.25
N ALA A 48 -2.68 5.49 14.69
CA ALA A 48 -2.85 6.87 15.14
C ALA A 48 -1.95 7.24 16.34
N GLU A 49 -1.59 6.27 17.18
CA GLU A 49 -0.65 6.46 18.30
C GLU A 49 0.75 6.91 17.83
N PHE A 50 1.09 6.68 16.57
CA PHE A 50 2.40 6.94 15.96
C PHE A 50 2.38 8.09 14.94
N GLY A 51 1.28 8.84 14.85
CA GLY A 51 1.10 9.97 13.94
C GLY A 51 0.57 9.60 12.55
N VAL A 52 0.61 10.55 11.62
CA VAL A 52 0.11 10.39 10.24
C VAL A 52 1.15 10.92 9.24
N PRO A 53 1.72 10.09 8.36
CA PRO A 53 1.77 8.62 8.48
C PRO A 53 2.39 8.18 9.82
N ALA A 54 1.96 7.02 10.29
CA ALA A 54 2.45 6.35 11.49
C ALA A 54 3.93 5.97 11.32
N ARG A 55 4.76 6.38 12.28
CA ARG A 55 6.22 6.24 12.21
C ARG A 55 6.80 5.79 13.55
N GLY A 56 7.94 5.10 13.51
CA GLY A 56 8.64 4.68 14.73
C GLY A 56 7.88 3.61 15.53
N LEU A 57 7.10 2.76 14.86
CA LEU A 57 6.37 1.68 15.52
C LEU A 57 7.33 0.76 16.28
N THR A 58 6.91 0.37 17.48
CA THR A 58 7.61 -0.67 18.26
C THR A 58 7.52 -2.02 17.53
N PRO A 59 8.40 -2.99 17.84
CA PRO A 59 8.26 -4.34 17.29
C PRO A 59 6.88 -4.96 17.51
N LEU A 60 6.31 -4.80 18.71
CA LEU A 60 4.97 -5.30 19.04
C LEU A 60 3.88 -4.60 18.21
N ALA A 61 3.94 -3.28 18.07
CA ALA A 61 2.99 -2.54 17.25
C ALA A 61 3.08 -2.95 15.77
N ARG A 62 4.28 -3.23 15.25
CA ARG A 62 4.46 -3.75 13.87
C ARG A 62 3.83 -5.12 13.68
N GLU A 63 4.03 -6.04 14.63
CA GLU A 63 3.40 -7.37 14.59
C GLU A 63 1.86 -7.28 14.65
N GLN A 64 1.34 -6.38 15.48
CA GLN A 64 -0.09 -6.12 15.57
C GLN A 64 -0.66 -5.54 14.27
N VAL A 65 0.01 -4.54 13.68
CA VAL A 65 -0.38 -3.97 12.39
C VAL A 65 -0.38 -5.02 11.29
N GLU A 66 0.67 -5.85 11.21
CA GLU A 66 0.74 -6.94 10.22
C GLU A 66 -0.41 -7.94 10.41
N THR A 67 -0.70 -8.33 11.66
CA THR A 67 -1.82 -9.22 11.98
C THR A 67 -3.16 -8.65 11.53
N LEU A 68 -3.43 -7.37 11.81
CA LEU A 68 -4.67 -6.70 11.42
C LEU A 68 -4.77 -6.53 9.90
N CYS A 69 -3.65 -6.22 9.23
CA CYS A 69 -3.59 -6.19 7.77
C CYS A 69 -3.95 -7.55 7.18
N THR A 70 -3.31 -8.63 7.62
CA THR A 70 -3.60 -10.00 7.15
C THR A 70 -5.06 -10.40 7.38
N GLN A 71 -5.65 -10.01 8.52
CA GLN A 71 -7.07 -10.24 8.78
C GLN A 71 -7.96 -9.52 7.76
N LEU A 72 -7.68 -8.24 7.46
CA LEU A 72 -8.44 -7.49 6.43
C LEU A 72 -8.27 -8.10 5.04
N GLU A 73 -7.04 -8.44 4.66
CA GLU A 73 -6.73 -9.06 3.36
C GLU A 73 -7.52 -10.35 3.12
N ALA A 74 -7.76 -11.15 4.17
CA ALA A 74 -8.61 -12.34 4.09
C ALA A 74 -10.10 -12.03 3.76
N TYR A 75 -10.54 -10.80 4.02
CA TYR A 75 -11.88 -10.30 3.73
C TYR A 75 -11.94 -9.33 2.53
N ASN A 76 -10.91 -9.29 1.68
CA ASN A 76 -10.84 -8.33 0.56
C ASN A 76 -12.14 -8.30 -0.27
N PRO A 77 -12.90 -7.19 -0.25
CA PRO A 77 -14.18 -7.12 -0.93
C PRO A 77 -14.04 -6.85 -2.44
N THR A 78 -12.84 -6.53 -2.92
CA THR A 78 -12.56 -6.27 -4.33
C THR A 78 -11.65 -7.37 -4.88
N PRO A 79 -12.18 -8.57 -5.18
CA PRO A 79 -11.42 -9.57 -5.90
C PRO A 79 -11.08 -9.03 -7.30
N ARG A 80 -9.93 -9.44 -7.82
CA ARG A 80 -9.43 -9.00 -9.14
C ARG A 80 -9.23 -7.47 -9.25
N ALA A 81 -8.73 -6.86 -8.17
CA ALA A 81 -8.55 -5.42 -8.06
C ALA A 81 -7.64 -4.80 -9.13
N ALA A 82 -6.73 -5.56 -9.74
CA ALA A 82 -5.83 -5.04 -10.79
C ALA A 82 -6.47 -5.05 -12.19
N THR A 83 -7.53 -5.83 -12.40
CA THR A 83 -8.21 -5.95 -13.69
C THR A 83 -9.64 -5.39 -13.60
N SER A 84 -10.65 -6.23 -13.40
CA SER A 84 -12.05 -5.80 -13.37
C SER A 84 -12.39 -4.87 -12.19
N GLY A 85 -11.58 -4.88 -11.12
CA GLY A 85 -11.77 -4.03 -9.93
C GLY A 85 -10.97 -2.73 -9.93
N VAL A 86 -10.22 -2.40 -11.00
CA VAL A 86 -9.26 -1.28 -11.00
C VAL A 86 -9.90 0.09 -10.70
N ALA A 87 -11.18 0.26 -11.02
CA ALA A 87 -11.93 1.48 -10.72
C ALA A 87 -12.04 1.76 -9.20
N ALA A 88 -11.91 0.75 -8.33
CA ALA A 88 -11.91 0.94 -6.89
C ALA A 88 -10.67 1.72 -6.40
N LEU A 89 -9.60 1.77 -7.20
CA LEU A 89 -8.37 2.50 -6.89
C LEU A 89 -8.50 4.01 -7.14
N GLU A 90 -9.40 4.43 -8.03
CA GLU A 90 -9.59 5.82 -8.47
C GLU A 90 -9.72 6.78 -7.28
N GLY A 91 -8.98 7.90 -7.28
CA GLY A 91 -9.15 9.01 -6.33
C GLY A 91 -7.94 9.28 -5.42
N ASP A 92 -8.17 10.08 -4.38
CA ASP A 92 -7.13 10.60 -3.48
C ASP A 92 -7.06 9.77 -2.17
N TRP A 93 -5.86 9.30 -1.85
CA TRP A 93 -5.57 8.41 -0.73
C TRP A 93 -4.47 8.99 0.16
N CYS A 94 -4.74 9.12 1.46
CA CYS A 94 -3.74 9.44 2.47
C CYS A 94 -3.01 8.17 2.88
N VAL A 95 -1.67 8.20 2.89
CA VAL A 95 -0.86 7.12 3.46
C VAL A 95 -0.96 7.22 4.98
N ARG A 96 -1.45 6.15 5.62
CA ARG A 96 -1.51 6.03 7.09
C ARG A 96 -0.30 5.33 7.65
N TYR A 97 0.30 4.41 6.89
CA TYR A 97 1.48 3.68 7.31
C TYR A 97 2.21 3.09 6.10
N SER A 98 3.53 3.03 6.19
CA SER A 98 4.33 2.13 5.37
C SER A 98 5.64 1.78 6.09
N ASP A 99 6.09 0.54 5.94
CA ASP A 99 7.43 0.08 6.34
C ASP A 99 8.47 0.19 5.23
N ALA A 100 8.08 0.71 4.06
CA ALA A 100 9.02 1.03 2.99
C ALA A 100 10.05 2.08 3.43
N PRO A 101 11.28 2.04 2.90
CA PRO A 101 12.26 3.07 3.19
C PRO A 101 11.78 4.46 2.70
N PRO A 102 12.34 5.54 3.26
CA PRO A 102 12.09 6.89 2.76
C PRO A 102 12.32 7.00 1.23
N PRO A 103 11.49 7.77 0.50
CA PRO A 103 10.44 8.65 1.03
C PRO A 103 9.05 8.04 1.19
N SER A 104 8.88 6.76 0.84
CA SER A 104 7.58 6.10 0.75
C SER A 104 6.83 5.97 2.09
N ASN A 105 7.54 6.10 3.22
CA ASN A 105 6.97 6.15 4.58
C ASN A 105 6.58 7.56 5.05
N GLY A 106 6.60 8.56 4.16
CA GLY A 106 6.25 9.95 4.49
C GLY A 106 7.37 10.77 5.12
N MET A 107 8.62 10.32 4.98
CA MET A 107 9.80 11.05 5.46
C MET A 107 10.73 11.44 4.31
N LEU A 108 11.40 12.57 4.43
CA LEU A 108 12.56 12.91 3.60
C LEU A 108 13.65 13.47 4.50
N GLY A 109 14.64 12.64 4.81
CA GLY A 109 15.62 12.95 5.85
C GLY A 109 14.92 13.18 7.21
N PRO A 110 15.21 14.28 7.94
CA PRO A 110 14.58 14.56 9.23
C PRO A 110 13.15 15.10 9.11
N PHE A 111 12.71 15.46 7.89
CA PHE A 111 11.41 16.05 7.66
C PHE A 111 10.35 14.97 7.47
N ALA A 112 9.18 15.23 8.02
CA ALA A 112 8.02 14.39 7.84
C ALA A 112 6.79 15.24 7.56
N GLY A 113 5.83 14.67 6.87
CA GLY A 113 4.64 15.39 6.46
C GLY A 113 3.62 14.50 5.77
N ASP A 114 2.73 15.12 5.02
CA ASP A 114 1.55 14.48 4.48
C ASP A 114 1.89 13.71 3.21
N ALA A 115 1.84 12.39 3.29
CA ALA A 115 2.00 11.50 2.14
C ALA A 115 0.63 11.12 1.57
N ARG A 116 0.48 11.30 0.26
CA ARG A 116 -0.73 11.02 -0.49
C ARG A 116 -0.44 10.25 -1.77
N GLN A 117 -1.46 9.57 -2.27
CA GLN A 117 -1.48 8.93 -3.56
C GLN A 117 -2.76 9.32 -4.29
N ILE A 118 -2.62 10.02 -5.40
CA ILE A 118 -3.74 10.39 -6.26
C ILE A 118 -3.74 9.45 -7.46
N VAL A 119 -4.73 8.59 -7.57
CA VAL A 119 -4.84 7.58 -8.64
C VAL A 119 -5.86 8.03 -9.68
N ASP A 120 -5.46 7.99 -10.95
CA ASP A 120 -6.35 8.05 -12.11
C ASP A 120 -6.36 6.65 -12.76
N ALA A 121 -7.38 5.89 -12.44
CA ALA A 121 -7.59 4.53 -12.92
C ALA A 121 -7.91 4.49 -14.41
N THR A 122 -8.51 5.56 -14.95
CA THR A 122 -8.84 5.66 -16.39
C THR A 122 -7.57 5.84 -17.22
N ALA A 123 -6.69 6.73 -16.78
CA ALA A 123 -5.39 6.97 -17.41
C ALA A 123 -4.35 5.90 -17.05
N SER A 124 -4.64 5.03 -16.06
CA SER A 124 -3.69 4.06 -15.51
C SER A 124 -2.41 4.73 -15.00
N THR A 125 -2.60 5.83 -14.27
CA THR A 125 -1.51 6.62 -13.67
C THR A 125 -1.80 6.93 -12.21
N TYR A 126 -0.75 7.26 -11.45
CA TYR A 126 -0.92 7.85 -10.14
C TYR A 126 0.20 8.84 -9.84
N GLU A 127 -0.08 9.76 -8.91
CA GLU A 127 0.90 10.66 -8.28
C GLU A 127 1.06 10.27 -6.81
N ASN A 128 2.27 9.86 -6.41
CA ASN A 128 2.65 9.83 -5.01
C ASN A 128 3.19 11.22 -4.64
N ARG A 129 2.57 11.89 -3.68
CA ARG A 129 2.91 13.24 -3.26
C ARG A 129 3.26 13.28 -1.78
N LEU A 130 4.37 13.91 -1.44
CA LEU A 130 4.81 14.15 -0.08
C LEU A 130 4.93 15.66 0.15
N ASP A 131 4.09 16.20 1.04
CA ASP A 131 4.09 17.62 1.43
C ASP A 131 4.76 17.80 2.80
N LEU A 132 5.89 18.51 2.84
CA LEU A 132 6.74 18.74 4.01
C LEU A 132 6.75 20.22 4.41
N GLY A 133 5.58 20.87 4.33
CA GLY A 133 5.44 22.32 4.45
C GLY A 133 5.80 23.03 3.14
N PRO A 134 6.83 23.88 3.08
CA PRO A 134 7.19 24.58 1.85
C PRO A 134 7.80 23.66 0.79
N LEU A 135 8.32 22.48 1.18
CA LEU A 135 8.87 21.49 0.27
C LEU A 135 7.81 20.45 -0.08
N THR A 136 7.55 20.25 -1.37
CA THR A 136 6.73 19.14 -1.88
C THR A 136 7.58 18.28 -2.81
N VAL A 137 7.40 16.97 -2.74
CA VAL A 137 7.95 16.01 -3.71
C VAL A 137 6.81 15.23 -4.34
N SER A 138 6.70 15.28 -5.67
CA SER A 138 5.71 14.52 -6.44
C SER A 138 6.39 13.50 -7.34
N LEU A 139 5.94 12.25 -7.27
CA LEU A 139 6.34 11.14 -8.12
C LEU A 139 5.15 10.78 -9.02
N LEU A 140 5.28 11.00 -10.33
CA LEU A 140 4.33 10.48 -11.31
C LEU A 140 4.75 9.08 -11.74
N ALA A 141 3.76 8.20 -11.86
CA ALA A 141 3.95 6.84 -12.33
C ALA A 141 2.76 6.36 -13.16
N SER A 142 3.01 5.33 -13.95
CA SER A 142 2.02 4.59 -14.71
C SER A 142 1.95 3.15 -14.21
N PHE A 143 0.82 2.49 -14.43
CA PHE A 143 0.65 1.10 -14.04
C PHE A 143 -0.08 0.27 -15.09
N THR A 144 0.19 -1.02 -15.09
CA THR A 144 -0.51 -2.02 -15.92
C THR A 144 -0.78 -3.27 -15.10
N ALA A 145 -1.89 -3.95 -15.38
CA ALA A 145 -2.17 -5.24 -14.75
C ALA A 145 -1.12 -6.28 -15.17
N ARG A 146 -0.55 -6.97 -14.19
CA ARG A 146 0.30 -8.15 -14.41
C ARG A 146 -0.51 -9.43 -14.24
N ASP A 147 -1.41 -9.44 -13.28
CA ASP A 147 -2.46 -10.46 -13.08
C ASP A 147 -3.70 -9.82 -12.45
N ASP A 148 -4.65 -10.62 -11.96
CA ASP A 148 -5.89 -10.15 -11.33
C ASP A 148 -5.66 -9.33 -10.05
N SER A 149 -4.56 -9.56 -9.34
CA SER A 149 -4.27 -8.96 -8.04
C SER A 149 -3.03 -8.07 -8.02
N SER A 150 -2.21 -8.11 -9.07
CA SER A 150 -0.95 -7.38 -9.11
C SER A 150 -0.88 -6.38 -10.26
N LEU A 151 -0.35 -5.20 -9.94
CA LEU A 151 0.03 -4.16 -10.90
C LEU A 151 1.54 -4.15 -11.07
N ARG A 152 1.99 -4.04 -12.31
CA ARG A 152 3.33 -3.53 -12.63
C ARG A 152 3.25 -2.02 -12.64
N VAL A 153 4.10 -1.38 -11.85
CA VAL A 153 4.18 0.07 -11.69
C VAL A 153 5.50 0.55 -12.25
N ARG A 154 5.47 1.57 -13.12
CA ARG A 154 6.66 2.19 -13.71
C ARG A 154 6.74 3.65 -13.27
N PHE A 155 7.87 4.02 -12.67
CA PHE A 155 8.10 5.40 -12.25
C PHE A 155 8.51 6.25 -13.46
N ASP A 156 7.86 7.40 -13.62
CA ASP A 156 8.07 8.31 -14.75
C ASP A 156 8.97 9.47 -14.36
N THR A 157 8.48 10.33 -13.47
CA THR A 157 9.15 11.58 -13.10
C THR A 157 9.04 11.87 -11.61
N LEU A 158 10.12 12.45 -11.06
CA LEU A 158 10.17 13.03 -9.73
C LEU A 158 10.28 14.55 -9.85
N THR A 159 9.39 15.27 -9.20
CA THR A 159 9.33 16.74 -9.21
C THR A 159 9.39 17.26 -7.79
N PRO A 160 10.57 17.70 -7.30
CA PRO A 160 10.66 18.46 -6.07
C PRO A 160 10.26 19.92 -6.33
N SER A 161 9.62 20.55 -5.36
CA SER A 161 9.29 21.98 -5.41
C SER A 161 9.41 22.62 -4.03
N LEU A 162 9.88 23.85 -3.97
CA LEU A 162 9.98 24.67 -2.77
C LEU A 162 9.13 25.94 -2.98
N PHE A 163 8.14 26.17 -2.12
CA PHE A 163 7.13 27.23 -2.30
C PHE A 163 6.44 27.18 -3.67
N GLY A 164 6.24 25.97 -4.21
CA GLY A 164 5.64 25.76 -5.54
C GLY A 164 6.57 26.04 -6.72
N VAL A 165 7.83 26.44 -6.47
CA VAL A 165 8.85 26.64 -7.50
C VAL A 165 9.90 25.56 -7.37
N GLY A 166 10.19 24.85 -8.46
CA GLY A 166 11.11 23.72 -8.44
C GLY A 166 11.95 23.65 -9.71
N PRO A 167 13.01 22.85 -9.71
CA PRO A 167 13.70 22.48 -10.94
C PRO A 167 12.75 21.73 -11.89
N PRO A 168 13.14 21.55 -13.17
CA PRO A 168 12.43 20.65 -14.07
C PRO A 168 12.30 19.23 -13.50
N PRO A 169 11.26 18.46 -13.91
CA PRO A 169 11.09 17.07 -13.48
C PRO A 169 12.29 16.19 -13.82
N ILE A 170 12.71 15.36 -12.86
CA ILE A 170 13.78 14.37 -13.02
C ILE A 170 13.15 13.08 -13.54
N ARG A 171 13.63 12.56 -14.67
CA ARG A 171 13.14 11.28 -15.21
C ARG A 171 13.83 10.10 -14.53
N PHE A 172 13.06 9.07 -14.20
CA PHE A 172 13.64 7.82 -13.73
C PHE A 172 14.32 7.06 -14.87
N PRO A 173 15.41 6.31 -14.59
CA PRO A 173 15.98 5.40 -15.56
C PRO A 173 14.96 4.34 -16.00
N GLU A 174 15.08 3.92 -17.25
CA GLU A 174 14.28 2.81 -17.78
C GLU A 174 14.43 1.55 -16.92
N GLY A 175 13.33 0.81 -16.78
CA GLY A 175 13.24 -0.39 -15.93
C GLY A 175 13.04 -0.09 -14.43
N THR A 176 12.91 1.17 -14.01
CA THR A 176 12.56 1.50 -12.61
C THR A 176 11.10 1.16 -12.35
N GLU A 177 10.88 -0.08 -11.93
CA GLU A 177 9.56 -0.68 -11.78
C GLU A 177 9.37 -1.30 -10.40
N ARG A 178 8.11 -1.39 -9.98
CA ARG A 178 7.67 -2.08 -8.77
C ARG A 178 6.50 -3.00 -9.10
N THR A 179 6.34 -4.06 -8.32
CA THR A 179 5.09 -4.81 -8.26
C THR A 179 4.28 -4.31 -7.07
N TRP A 180 3.00 -4.01 -7.31
CA TRP A 180 2.03 -3.69 -6.26
C TRP A 180 0.98 -4.79 -6.22
N LEU A 181 0.86 -5.46 -5.09
CA LEU A 181 -0.16 -6.44 -4.77
C LEU A 181 -1.32 -5.72 -4.08
N LEU A 182 -2.48 -5.75 -4.72
CA LEU A 182 -3.71 -5.11 -4.24
C LEU A 182 -4.46 -6.10 -3.33
N THR A 183 -3.96 -6.25 -2.10
CA THR A 183 -4.37 -7.30 -1.17
C THR A 183 -5.66 -6.97 -0.42
N TYR A 184 -5.98 -5.68 -0.25
CA TYR A 184 -7.27 -5.23 0.27
C TYR A 184 -7.66 -3.89 -0.34
N THR A 185 -8.89 -3.76 -0.85
CA THR A 185 -9.44 -2.46 -1.27
C THR A 185 -10.93 -2.44 -1.03
N ASP A 186 -11.40 -1.49 -0.23
CA ASP A 186 -12.82 -1.18 -0.09
C ASP A 186 -13.09 0.31 -0.40
N ALA A 187 -14.25 0.82 0.02
CA ALA A 187 -14.65 2.20 -0.27
C ALA A 187 -13.70 3.25 0.33
N ASP A 188 -13.12 2.97 1.51
CA ASP A 188 -12.38 3.97 2.30
C ASP A 188 -10.95 3.57 2.67
N THR A 189 -10.56 2.32 2.49
CA THR A 189 -9.30 1.75 2.97
C THR A 189 -8.64 0.87 1.90
N ARG A 190 -7.33 0.98 1.79
CA ARG A 190 -6.47 0.16 0.93
C ARG A 190 -5.31 -0.40 1.72
N ILE A 191 -5.02 -1.68 1.48
CA ILE A 191 -3.76 -2.30 1.84
C ILE A 191 -3.10 -2.73 0.52
N VAL A 192 -1.87 -2.24 0.33
CA VAL A 192 -1.06 -2.59 -0.83
C VAL A 192 0.24 -3.17 -0.30
N ARG A 193 0.60 -4.35 -0.78
CA ARG A 193 1.96 -4.86 -0.58
C ARG A 193 2.80 -4.55 -1.81
N ALA A 194 4.06 -4.19 -1.63
CA ALA A 194 4.89 -3.73 -2.73
C ALA A 194 6.32 -4.22 -2.65
N GLY A 195 6.93 -4.35 -3.82
CA GLY A 195 8.27 -4.87 -3.98
C GLY A 195 8.89 -4.50 -5.32
N VAL A 196 10.18 -4.83 -5.46
CA VAL A 196 10.92 -4.63 -6.71
C VAL A 196 10.61 -5.73 -7.71
N ASP A 197 10.57 -6.99 -7.28
CA ASP A 197 10.13 -8.14 -8.09
C ASP A 197 10.73 -8.17 -9.51
N GLY A 198 12.06 -8.13 -9.58
CA GLY A 198 12.82 -8.14 -10.82
C GLY A 198 12.98 -6.77 -11.50
N GLY A 199 12.36 -5.71 -10.98
CA GLY A 199 12.55 -4.33 -11.44
C GLY A 199 13.91 -3.72 -11.03
N ARG A 200 14.23 -2.56 -11.60
CA ARG A 200 15.42 -1.78 -11.25
C ARG A 200 15.20 -0.97 -9.96
N SER A 201 16.22 -0.86 -9.12
CA SER A 201 16.19 0.00 -7.92
C SER A 201 17.40 0.92 -7.86
N ALA A 202 17.20 2.19 -8.20
CA ALA A 202 18.25 3.20 -8.16
C ALA A 202 18.87 3.34 -6.75
N ALA A 203 18.07 3.23 -5.69
CA ALA A 203 18.57 3.27 -4.31
C ALA A 203 19.55 2.12 -4.02
N ARG A 204 19.31 0.94 -4.59
CA ARG A 204 20.20 -0.22 -4.45
C ARG A 204 21.48 -0.06 -5.26
N GLU A 205 21.37 0.43 -6.49
CA GLU A 205 22.53 0.70 -7.35
C GLU A 205 23.48 1.73 -6.76
N LEU A 206 22.93 2.66 -5.96
CA LEU A 206 23.69 3.65 -5.20
C LEU A 206 24.14 3.16 -3.82
N GLY A 207 23.84 1.89 -3.45
CA GLY A 207 24.22 1.30 -2.17
C GLY A 207 23.52 1.90 -0.94
N LEU A 208 22.37 2.55 -1.12
CA LEU A 208 21.60 3.17 -0.04
C LEU A 208 20.72 2.19 0.73
N ILE A 209 20.50 0.99 0.17
CA ILE A 209 19.77 -0.12 0.78
C ILE A 209 20.48 -1.44 0.44
N ASP A 210 20.27 -2.47 1.26
CA ASP A 210 20.84 -3.80 1.05
C ASP A 210 20.42 -4.40 -0.31
N ALA A 211 21.27 -5.25 -0.88
CA ALA A 211 21.06 -5.87 -2.18
C ALA A 211 19.74 -6.68 -2.25
N ASP A 212 19.37 -7.31 -1.13
CA ASP A 212 18.19 -8.17 -1.04
C ASP A 212 16.96 -7.42 -0.51
N ALA A 213 17.12 -6.18 -0.02
CA ALA A 213 16.01 -5.40 0.52
C ALA A 213 14.97 -5.10 -0.56
N GLY A 214 13.70 -5.39 -0.26
CA GLY A 214 12.59 -5.08 -1.14
C GLY A 214 12.45 -5.97 -2.37
N GLN A 215 13.18 -7.09 -2.48
CA GLN A 215 13.14 -7.94 -3.69
C GLN A 215 11.81 -8.66 -3.86
N ALA A 216 11.26 -9.21 -2.78
CA ALA A 216 9.96 -9.88 -2.82
C ALA A 216 8.84 -8.89 -3.18
N ALA A 217 7.85 -9.33 -3.96
CA ALA A 217 6.73 -8.50 -4.42
C ALA A 217 5.88 -7.91 -3.27
N ASP A 218 5.94 -8.52 -2.09
CA ASP A 218 5.22 -8.18 -0.87
C ASP A 218 6.13 -7.64 0.24
N ALA A 219 7.37 -7.25 -0.09
CA ALA A 219 8.39 -6.88 0.89
C ALA A 219 8.04 -5.67 1.77
N TYR A 220 7.12 -4.83 1.32
CA TYR A 220 6.63 -3.66 2.05
C TYR A 220 5.12 -3.63 2.08
N VAL A 221 4.56 -3.09 3.15
CA VAL A 221 3.12 -2.83 3.30
C VAL A 221 2.85 -1.33 3.25
N PHE A 222 1.71 -0.97 2.66
CA PHE A 222 1.17 0.37 2.65
C PHE A 222 -0.29 0.29 3.10
N VAL A 223 -0.62 1.03 4.16
CA VAL A 223 -2.01 1.24 4.59
C VAL A 223 -2.41 2.64 4.16
N LEU A 224 -3.46 2.76 3.35
CA LEU A 224 -3.98 4.03 2.89
C LEU A 224 -5.48 4.16 3.21
N THR A 225 -5.92 5.38 3.44
CA THR A 225 -7.35 5.70 3.56
C THR A 225 -7.74 6.80 2.59
N ARG A 226 -9.01 6.89 2.22
CA ARG A 226 -9.52 8.02 1.42
C ARG A 226 -9.19 9.36 2.06
N ASN A 227 -8.85 10.34 1.23
CA ASN A 227 -8.76 11.72 1.66
C ASN A 227 -10.19 12.30 1.77
N PRO A 228 -10.68 12.64 2.97
CA PRO A 228 -12.05 13.16 3.13
C PRO A 228 -12.24 14.53 2.49
N ALA A 229 -11.16 15.29 2.25
CA ALA A 229 -11.24 16.64 1.67
C ALA A 229 -11.45 16.66 0.15
N ARG A 230 -11.33 15.51 -0.53
CA ARG A 230 -11.55 15.39 -1.97
C ARG A 230 -12.27 14.05 -2.25
N PRO A 231 -13.60 13.99 -2.03
CA PRO A 231 -14.37 12.81 -2.42
C PRO A 231 -14.21 12.57 -3.92
N PRO A 232 -14.29 11.31 -4.39
CA PRO A 232 -14.22 11.01 -5.81
C PRO A 232 -15.24 11.87 -6.55
N ALA A 233 -14.84 12.43 -7.69
CA ALA A 233 -15.75 13.19 -8.53
C ALA A 233 -16.96 12.29 -8.81
N LEU A 234 -18.15 12.72 -8.36
CA LEU A 234 -19.40 12.05 -8.68
C LEU A 234 -19.40 11.80 -10.18
N ALA A 235 -19.35 10.52 -10.58
CA ALA A 235 -19.46 10.12 -11.97
C ALA A 235 -20.65 10.87 -12.54
N ALA A 236 -20.39 11.79 -13.48
CA ALA A 236 -21.43 12.60 -14.08
C ALA A 236 -22.47 11.62 -14.60
N ALA A 237 -23.63 11.59 -13.94
CA ALA A 237 -24.75 10.79 -14.36
C ALA A 237 -24.99 11.15 -15.81
N ALA A 238 -24.69 10.20 -16.71
CA ALA A 238 -25.01 10.32 -18.11
C ALA A 238 -26.52 10.47 -18.19
N GLY A 239 -26.95 11.73 -18.25
CA GLY A 239 -28.32 12.12 -18.43
C GLY A 239 -28.79 11.55 -19.75
N ARG A 240 -29.50 10.42 -19.67
CA ARG A 240 -30.47 10.04 -20.69
C ARG A 240 -31.56 11.10 -20.68
N GLY A 241 -31.40 12.10 -21.54
CA GLY A 241 -32.38 13.13 -21.82
C GLY A 241 -32.83 13.03 -23.27
N ARG A 242 -33.91 12.24 -23.47
CA ARG A 242 -34.93 12.25 -24.54
C ARG A 242 -34.50 12.37 -26.00
#